data_AF-A0A8S0QXL3-F1
#
_entry.id   AF-A0A8S0QXL3-F1
#
_cell.length_a   1.000
_cell.length_b   1.000
_cell.length_c   1.000
_cell.angle_alpha   90.00
_cell.angle_beta   90.00
_cell.angle_gamma   90.00
#
_symmetry.space_group_name_H-M   'P 1'
#
loop_
_entity.id
_entity.type
_entity.pdbx_description
1 polymer ?
#
loop_
_entity_poly.entity_id
_entity_poly.type
_entity_poly.pdbx_seq_one_letter_code
_entity_poly.pdbx_strand_id
1 'polypeptide(L)'
;MDLHQILEKGKIKLKSSSCNNRVSYGFHLVEGQSGYDMEDYHVAEYRQKKEHMLGFFAIFDGHLGGHVPSYLKDNLFNNILEEFEGINTGHGMACS
;
A
#
# COMPACT_ATOMS: atom_id res chain seq x y z
N MET A 1 21.61 -12.87 10.38
CA MET A 1 20.18 -12.78 10.04
C MET A 1 19.71 -14.19 9.78
N ASP A 2 18.93 -14.74 10.71
CA ASP A 2 18.38 -16.08 10.54
C ASP A 2 17.24 -16.01 9.52
N LEU A 3 17.20 -16.92 8.55
CA LEU A 3 16.25 -16.86 7.43
C LEU A 3 14.79 -17.02 7.91
N HIS A 4 14.60 -17.48 9.15
CA HIS A 4 13.33 -17.82 9.77
C HIS A 4 12.51 -16.64 10.33
N GLN A 5 12.98 -15.39 10.25
CA GLN A 5 12.22 -14.22 10.75
C GLN A 5 11.53 -13.39 9.66
N ILE A 6 11.78 -13.66 8.38
CA ILE A 6 11.15 -12.90 7.29
C ILE A 6 9.74 -13.46 7.08
N LEU A 7 8.73 -12.70 7.50
CA LEU A 7 7.32 -13.01 7.31
C LEU A 7 6.90 -12.77 5.86
N GLU A 8 7.34 -11.65 5.28
CA GLU A 8 6.97 -11.29 3.92
C GLU A 8 8.08 -10.49 3.23
N LYS A 9 8.18 -10.61 1.92
CA LYS A 9 9.05 -9.77 1.09
C LYS A 9 8.44 -9.60 -0.29
N GLY A 10 8.58 -8.39 -0.84
CA GLY A 10 8.09 -8.09 -2.17
C GLY A 10 8.99 -7.09 -2.88
N LYS A 11 9.03 -7.20 -4.22
CA LYS A 11 9.69 -6.23 -5.11
C LYS A 11 8.84 -6.09 -6.36
N ILE A 12 8.44 -4.88 -6.68
CA ILE A 12 7.56 -4.59 -7.80
C ILE A 12 8.15 -3.42 -8.59
N LYS A 13 8.16 -3.58 -9.92
CA LYS A 13 8.58 -2.56 -10.87
C LYS A 13 7.43 -2.28 -11.80
N LEU A 14 7.03 -1.02 -11.88
CA LEU A 14 5.93 -0.58 -12.71
C LEU A 14 6.43 0.45 -13.73
N LYS A 15 5.96 0.29 -14.96
CA LYS A 15 6.20 1.22 -16.05
C LYS A 15 4.84 1.68 -16.55
N SER A 16 4.50 2.94 -16.34
CA SER A 16 3.31 3.52 -16.94
C SER A 16 3.55 3.71 -18.44
N SER A 17 2.53 3.41 -19.25
CA SER A 17 2.53 3.69 -20.70
C SER A 17 2.14 5.14 -21.01
N SER A 18 1.40 5.78 -20.11
CA SER A 18 0.91 7.16 -20.25
C SER A 18 1.94 8.19 -19.78
N CYS A 19 2.75 7.86 -18.76
CA CYS A 19 3.85 8.71 -18.32
C CYS A 19 5.14 7.90 -18.38
N ASN A 20 6.22 8.49 -18.93
CA ASN A 20 7.54 7.84 -19.02
C ASN A 20 8.20 7.58 -17.64
N ASN A 21 7.44 7.71 -16.55
CA ASN A 21 7.86 7.51 -15.18
C ASN A 21 7.93 6.01 -14.87
N ARG A 22 9.12 5.58 -14.46
CA ARG A 22 9.34 4.23 -13.91
C ARG A 22 9.28 4.34 -12.40
N VAL A 23 8.40 3.59 -11.77
CA VAL A 23 8.35 3.48 -10.31
C VAL A 23 8.73 2.07 -9.92
N SER A 24 9.54 1.94 -8.88
CA SER A 24 9.98 0.64 -8.37
C SER A 24 9.95 0.71 -6.86
N TYR A 25 9.43 -0.32 -6.22
CA TYR A 25 9.38 -0.42 -4.77
C TYR A 25 9.68 -1.85 -4.32
N GLY A 26 10.01 -1.98 -3.05
CA GLY A 26 10.13 -3.27 -2.39
C GLY A 26 9.97 -3.10 -0.90
N PHE A 27 9.63 -4.19 -0.24
CA PHE A 27 9.39 -4.24 1.19
C PHE A 27 9.88 -5.57 1.75
N HIS A 28 10.13 -5.55 3.06
CA HIS A 28 10.42 -6.71 3.87
C HIS A 28 9.66 -6.54 5.19
N LEU A 29 8.88 -7.54 5.55
CA LEU A 29 8.23 -7.64 6.86
C LEU A 29 8.96 -8.73 7.65
N VAL A 30 9.43 -8.36 8.84
CA VAL A 30 10.28 -9.22 9.68
C VAL A 30 9.69 -9.24 11.07
N GLU A 31 9.47 -10.43 11.61
CA GLU A 31 8.96 -10.58 12.97
C GLU A 31 10.04 -10.21 13.99
N GLY A 32 9.65 -9.41 14.98
CA GLY A 32 10.51 -9.06 16.11
C GLY A 32 10.74 -10.23 17.07
N GLN A 33 11.72 -10.10 17.97
CA GLN A 33 12.03 -11.12 18.97
C GLN A 33 11.18 -11.01 20.25
N SER A 34 9.99 -10.39 20.16
CA SER A 34 9.16 -10.09 21.33
C SER A 34 8.44 -11.32 21.91
N GLY A 35 8.28 -12.38 21.10
CA GLY A 35 7.49 -13.56 21.46
C GLY A 35 5.98 -13.35 21.36
N TYR A 36 5.54 -12.19 20.88
CA TYR A 36 4.15 -11.89 20.50
C TYR A 36 4.01 -11.95 18.99
N ASP A 37 2.80 -12.26 18.51
CA ASP A 37 2.49 -12.27 17.08
C ASP A 37 2.78 -10.91 16.44
N MET A 38 3.23 -10.91 15.19
CA MET A 38 3.42 -9.68 14.41
C MET A 38 2.09 -8.93 14.23
N GLU A 39 2.00 -7.71 14.76
CA GLU A 39 0.81 -6.84 14.65
C GLU A 39 0.94 -5.79 13.54
N ASP A 40 2.12 -5.68 12.91
CA ASP A 40 2.38 -4.74 11.83
C ASP A 40 1.88 -5.27 10.49
N TYR A 41 1.28 -4.38 9.71
CA TYR A 41 0.85 -4.65 8.35
C TYR A 41 1.41 -3.60 7.41
N HIS A 42 1.54 -3.96 6.14
CA HIS A 42 1.90 -3.01 5.10
C HIS A 42 0.97 -3.18 3.90
N VAL A 43 0.87 -2.12 3.11
CA VAL A 43 0.29 -2.15 1.76
C VAL A 43 1.29 -1.53 0.82
N ALA A 44 1.47 -2.16 -0.32
CA ALA A 44 2.16 -1.58 -1.45
C ALA A 44 1.46 -2.07 -2.70
N GLU A 45 0.62 -1.23 -3.29
CA GLU A 45 -0.20 -1.60 -4.44
C GLU A 45 -0.45 -0.44 -5.40
N TYR A 46 -0.87 -0.80 -6.61
CA TYR A 46 -1.27 0.13 -7.65
C TYR A 46 -2.68 -0.18 -8.10
N ARG A 47 -3.46 0.87 -8.35
CA ARG A 47 -4.78 0.76 -8.96
C ARG A 47 -4.90 1.72 -10.13
N GLN A 48 -5.44 1.21 -11.22
CA GLN A 48 -5.85 2.04 -12.34
C GLN A 48 -7.23 2.61 -12.04
N LYS A 49 -7.35 3.94 -12.06
CA LYS A 49 -8.60 4.66 -11.86
C LYS A 49 -8.74 5.71 -12.94
N LYS A 50 -9.69 5.50 -13.86
CA LYS A 50 -9.84 6.29 -15.10
C LYS A 50 -8.51 6.28 -15.89
N GLU A 51 -8.01 7.45 -16.24
CA GLU A 51 -6.74 7.62 -16.98
C GLU A 51 -5.51 7.70 -16.06
N HIS A 52 -5.71 7.63 -14.75
CA HIS A 52 -4.64 7.75 -13.76
C HIS A 52 -4.27 6.41 -13.14
N MET A 53 -2.97 6.27 -12.90
CA MET A 53 -2.41 5.17 -12.14
C MET A 53 -2.06 5.69 -10.75
N LEU A 54 -2.75 5.17 -9.73
CA LEU A 54 -2.59 5.60 -8.34
C LEU A 54 -1.81 4.53 -7.58
N GLY A 55 -0.76 4.95 -6.89
CA GLY A 55 0.00 4.08 -5.98
C GLY A 55 -0.38 4.36 -4.54
N PHE A 56 -0.55 3.31 -3.75
CA PHE A 56 -0.79 3.40 -2.32
C PHE A 56 0.24 2.57 -1.57
N PHE A 57 0.93 3.25 -0.66
CA PHE A 57 2.00 2.70 0.15
C PHE A 57 1.76 3.12 1.59
N ALA A 58 1.61 2.15 2.48
CA ALA A 58 1.31 2.39 3.88
C ALA A 58 1.95 1.33 4.76
N ILE A 59 2.29 1.74 5.98
CA ILE A 59 2.72 0.86 7.07
C ILE A 59 1.77 1.14 8.23
N PHE A 60 1.22 0.09 8.80
CA PHE A 60 0.31 0.13 9.94
C PHE A 60 1.01 -0.58 11.10
N ASP A 61 1.43 0.20 12.09
CA ASP A 61 2.04 -0.28 13.34
C ASP A 61 0.92 -0.69 14.31
N GLY A 62 0.81 -1.99 14.57
CA GLY A 62 -0.24 -2.55 15.40
C GLY A 62 0.11 -2.46 16.88
N HIS A 63 -0.89 -2.19 17.72
CA HIS A 63 -0.72 -2.25 19.16
C HIS A 63 -1.95 -2.86 19.83
N LEU A 64 -1.74 -3.87 20.67
CA LEU A 64 -2.79 -4.61 21.39
C LEU A 64 -3.72 -5.38 20.45
N GLY A 65 -3.19 -5.88 19.33
CA GLY A 65 -3.87 -6.77 18.40
C GLY A 65 -3.82 -6.31 16.93
N GLY A 66 -3.73 -7.28 16.02
CA GLY A 66 -3.65 -7.05 14.57
C GLY A 66 -4.97 -6.65 13.88
N HIS A 67 -6.10 -6.57 14.59
CA HIS A 67 -7.41 -6.34 13.96
C HIS A 67 -7.55 -4.97 13.29
N VAL A 68 -7.13 -3.90 13.98
CA VAL A 68 -7.19 -2.54 13.45
C VAL A 68 -6.26 -2.36 12.24
N PRO A 69 -4.96 -2.71 12.31
CA PRO A 69 -4.08 -2.56 11.16
C PRO A 69 -4.47 -3.48 9.99
N SER A 70 -5.02 -4.67 10.25
CA SER A 70 -5.62 -5.52 9.20
C SER A 70 -6.82 -4.84 8.52
N TYR A 71 -7.72 -4.22 9.30
CA TYR A 71 -8.86 -3.50 8.72
C TYR A 71 -8.40 -2.32 7.84
N LEU A 72 -7.40 -1.56 8.30
CA LEU A 72 -6.84 -0.45 7.51
C LEU A 72 -6.17 -0.94 6.23
N LYS A 73 -5.43 -2.05 6.28
CA LYS A 73 -4.83 -2.69 5.10
C LYS A 73 -5.87 -2.97 4.02
N ASP A 74 -7.03 -3.49 4.40
CA ASP A 74 -8.06 -3.92 3.44
C ASP A 74 -8.98 -2.78 2.98
N ASN A 75 -9.17 -1.73 3.80
CA ASN A 75 -10.24 -0.74 3.57
C ASN A 75 -9.74 0.69 3.34
N LEU A 76 -8.60 1.10 3.90
CA LEU A 76 -8.21 2.51 3.92
C LEU A 76 -8.03 3.09 2.51
N PHE A 77 -7.44 2.34 1.59
CA PHE A 77 -7.25 2.85 0.23
C PHE A 77 -8.58 3.03 -0.51
N ASN A 78 -9.54 2.10 -0.34
CA ASN A 78 -10.89 2.26 -0.88
C ASN A 78 -11.55 3.53 -0.33
N ASN A 79 -11.54 3.70 0.99
CA ASN A 79 -12.17 4.83 1.65
C ASN A 79 -11.57 6.16 1.17
N ILE A 80 -10.24 6.26 1.07
CA ILE A 80 -9.57 7.45 0.51
C ILE A 80 -10.04 7.70 -0.93
N LEU A 81 -10.05 6.67 -1.77
CA LEU A 81 -10.43 6.80 -3.17
C LEU A 81 -11.89 7.19 -3.38
N GLU A 82 -12.79 6.76 -2.51
CA GLU A 82 -14.22 7.10 -2.52
C GLU A 82 -14.44 8.55 -2.09
N GLU A 83 -13.77 9.01 -1.03
CA GLU A 83 -13.90 10.39 -0.56
C GLU A 83 -13.33 11.40 -1.57
N PHE A 84 -12.21 11.07 -2.22
CA PHE A 84 -11.67 11.90 -3.31
C PHE A 84 -12.62 11.96 -4.53
N GLU A 85 -13.45 10.95 -4.75
CA GLU A 85 -14.45 10.98 -5.83
C GLU A 85 -15.68 11.80 -5.47
N GLY A 86 -16.13 11.75 -4.21
CA GLY A 86 -17.21 12.60 -3.71
C GLY A 86 -16.93 14.10 -3.85
N ILE A 87 -15.64 14.48 -3.86
CA ILE A 87 -15.18 15.87 -3.95
C ILE A 87 -14.89 16.32 -5.40
N ASN A 88 -14.53 15.41 -6.32
CA ASN A 88 -14.00 15.76 -7.65
C ASN A 88 -14.95 15.45 -8.83
N THR A 89 -16.16 16.01 -8.80
CA THR A 89 -17.04 16.06 -9.99
C THR A 89 -16.65 17.13 -11.02
N GLY A 90 -15.49 17.77 -10.88
CA GLY A 90 -14.95 18.75 -11.85
C GLY A 90 -13.54 18.40 -12.33
N HIS A 91 -13.41 18.04 -13.62
CA HIS A 91 -12.20 18.06 -14.45
C HIS A 91 -10.87 17.61 -13.78
N GLY A 92 -10.61 16.30 -13.82
CA GLY A 92 -9.26 15.78 -13.64
C GLY A 92 -8.43 16.03 -14.91
N MET A 93 -7.37 16.83 -14.80
CA MET A 93 -6.36 17.00 -15.85
C MET A 93 -5.68 15.66 -16.12
N ALA A 94 -5.91 15.10 -17.31
CA ALA A 94 -5.05 14.08 -17.88
C ALA A 94 -3.61 14.61 -17.95
N CYS A 95 -2.64 13.78 -17.55
CA CYS A 95 -1.23 14.14 -17.72
C CYS A 95 -0.97 14.43 -19.21
N SER A 96 -0.55 15.66 -19.50
CA SER A 96 -0.09 16.12 -20.81
C SER A 96 1.28 15.55 -21.14
#